data_AF-A0A950LQ69-F1
#
_entry.id   AF-A0A950LQ69-F1
#
_cell.length_a   1.000
_cell.length_b   1.000
_cell.length_c   1.000
_cell.angle_alpha   90.00
_cell.angle_beta   90.00
_cell.angle_gamma   90.00
#
_symmetry.space_group_name_H-M   'P 1'
#
loop_
_entity.id
_entity.type
_entity.pdbx_description
1 polymer ?
#
loop_
_entity_poly.entity_id
_entity_poly.type
_entity_poly.pdbx_seq_one_letter_code
_entity_poly.pdbx_strand_id
1 'polypeptide(L)'
;MQLKQRAQSLGVHAILIAYTLLAVGPILLVVMNSFKARKAIFGAPLAPPSPTTFSLVGYAKVFNASHVGTYFTNSLIVTLVSMGLVLLFGAMAAWALTEYRFRGSTALALFLSIG
;
A
#
# COMPACT_ATOMS: atom_id res chain seq x y z
N MET A 1 29.70 27.14 7.47
CA MET A 1 28.41 26.94 6.75
C MET A 1 28.18 25.47 6.35
N GLN A 2 29.16 24.79 5.73
CA GLN A 2 29.00 23.40 5.25
C GLN A 2 28.81 22.33 6.35
N LEU A 3 29.44 22.48 7.53
CA LEU A 3 29.25 21.54 8.67
C LEU A 3 27.83 21.56 9.25
N LYS A 4 27.19 22.74 9.29
CA LYS A 4 25.80 22.90 9.78
C LYS A 4 24.80 22.23 8.82
N GLN A 5 25.04 22.33 7.52
CA GLN A 5 24.25 21.64 6.48
C GLN A 5 24.41 20.11 6.52
N ARG A 6 25.63 19.60 6.78
CA ARG A 6 25.88 18.15 6.94
C ARG A 6 25.27 17.58 8.23
N ALA A 7 25.30 18.32 9.33
CA ALA A 7 24.63 17.90 10.57
C ALA A 7 23.10 17.89 10.42
N GLN A 8 22.54 18.87 9.70
CA GLN A 8 21.12 18.91 9.39
C GLN A 8 20.70 17.75 8.46
N SER A 9 21.52 17.42 7.44
CA SER A 9 21.22 16.27 6.57
C SER A 9 21.30 14.95 7.33
N LEU A 10 22.28 14.74 8.22
CA LEU A 10 22.36 13.55 9.08
C LEU A 10 21.11 13.38 9.96
N GLY A 11 20.63 14.48 10.57
CA GLY A 11 19.41 14.46 11.38
C GLY A 11 18.17 14.07 10.56
N VAL A 12 18.02 14.64 9.36
CA VAL A 12 16.92 14.30 8.44
C VAL A 12 16.98 12.83 8.03
N HIS A 13 18.17 12.31 7.69
CA HIS A 13 18.32 10.89 7.32
C HIS A 13 18.00 9.96 8.49
N ALA A 14 18.42 10.29 9.71
CA ALA A 14 18.09 9.50 10.89
C ALA A 14 16.58 9.41 11.12
N ILE A 15 15.86 10.53 10.97
CA ILE A 15 14.39 10.58 11.10
C ILE A 15 13.72 9.75 9.99
N LEU A 16 14.17 9.89 8.74
CA LEU A 16 13.62 9.12 7.61
C LEU A 16 13.87 7.61 7.77
N ILE A 17 15.04 7.20 8.25
CA ILE A 17 15.35 5.79 8.54
C ILE A 17 14.45 5.27 9.65
N ALA A 18 14.30 6.02 10.75
CA ALA A 18 13.41 5.62 11.84
C ALA A 18 11.96 5.46 11.38
N TYR A 19 11.45 6.42 10.60
CA TYR A 19 10.12 6.34 10.00
C TYR A 19 9.97 5.13 9.08
N THR A 20 10.97 4.86 8.25
CA THR A 20 10.98 3.69 7.35
C THR A 20 10.93 2.39 8.15
N LEU A 21 11.72 2.27 9.22
CA LEU A 21 11.71 1.08 10.08
C LEU A 21 10.35 0.89 10.78
N LEU A 22 9.69 1.97 11.19
CA LEU A 22 8.34 1.90 11.76
C LEU A 22 7.28 1.46 10.73
N ALA A 23 7.38 1.94 9.49
CA ALA A 23 6.43 1.59 8.44
C ALA A 23 6.68 0.18 7.86
N VAL A 24 7.94 -0.19 7.61
CA VAL A 24 8.34 -1.44 6.95
C VAL A 24 8.49 -2.59 7.94
N GLY A 25 8.85 -2.31 9.19
CA GLY A 25 8.98 -3.30 10.26
C GLY A 25 7.79 -4.27 10.39
N PRO A 26 6.54 -3.81 10.52
CA PRO A 26 5.39 -4.72 10.61
C PRO A 26 5.19 -5.53 9.32
N ILE A 27 5.47 -4.95 8.15
CA ILE A 27 5.39 -5.67 6.86
C ILE A 27 6.40 -6.82 6.83
N LEU A 28 7.64 -6.56 7.23
CA LEU A 28 8.68 -7.58 7.33
C LEU A 28 8.29 -8.70 8.31
N LEU A 29 7.71 -8.35 9.46
CA LEU A 29 7.24 -9.35 10.42
C LEU A 29 6.11 -10.22 9.85
N VAL A 30 5.18 -9.64 9.09
CA VAL A 30 4.12 -10.41 8.43
C VAL A 30 4.71 -11.35 7.38
N VAL A 31 5.65 -10.86 6.56
CA VAL A 31 6.34 -11.68 5.56
C VAL A 31 7.14 -12.81 6.22
N MET A 32 7.89 -12.53 7.28
CA MET A 32 8.66 -13.55 8.00
C MET A 32 7.76 -14.62 8.63
N ASN A 33 6.63 -14.22 9.20
CA ASN A 33 5.70 -15.14 9.85
C ASN A 33 4.81 -15.92 8.86
N SER A 34 4.60 -15.44 7.63
CA SER A 34 3.84 -16.17 6.61
C SER A 34 4.54 -17.48 6.19
N PHE A 35 5.86 -17.56 6.34
CA PHE A 35 6.66 -18.76 6.12
C PHE A 35 6.79 -19.66 7.35
N LYS A 36 6.12 -19.36 8.48
CA LYS A 36 6.22 -20.16 9.70
C LYS A 36 4.98 -21.02 9.94
N ALA A 37 5.17 -22.18 10.54
CA ALA A 37 4.05 -22.95 11.09
C ALA A 37 3.37 -22.19 12.24
N ARG A 38 2.03 -22.32 12.38
CA ARG A 38 1.22 -21.58 13.38
C ARG A 38 1.79 -21.63 14.80
N LYS A 39 2.30 -22.79 15.24
CA LYS A 39 2.93 -22.97 16.56
C LYS A 39 4.16 -22.08 16.75
N ALA A 40 4.97 -21.90 15.71
CA ALA A 40 6.18 -21.10 15.76
C ALA A 40 5.93 -19.59 15.66
N ILE A 41 4.80 -19.18 15.05
CA ILE A 41 4.34 -17.78 15.07
C ILE A 41 4.07 -17.32 16.51
N PHE A 42 3.40 -18.15 17.32
CA PHE A 42 3.07 -17.82 18.72
C PHE A 42 4.24 -18.00 19.69
N GLY A 43 5.21 -18.86 19.37
CA GLY A 43 6.38 -19.08 20.24
C GLY A 43 7.46 -18.01 20.11
N ALA A 44 7.78 -17.58 18.88
CA ALA A 44 8.82 -16.58 18.62
C ALA A 44 8.45 -15.69 17.41
N PRO A 45 7.55 -14.71 17.58
CA PRO A 45 7.03 -13.90 16.48
C PRO A 45 8.07 -12.96 15.85
N LEU A 46 9.05 -12.47 16.63
CA LEU A 46 10.11 -11.56 16.19
C LEU A 46 11.35 -12.28 15.65
N ALA A 47 11.52 -13.58 15.92
CA ALA A 47 12.68 -14.33 15.46
C ALA A 47 12.58 -14.62 13.94
N PRO A 48 13.70 -14.63 13.19
CA PRO A 48 13.69 -15.06 11.79
C PRO A 48 13.30 -16.54 11.64
N PRO A 49 12.72 -16.94 10.49
CA PRO A 49 12.40 -18.34 10.24
C PRO A 49 13.67 -19.20 10.23
N SER A 50 13.73 -20.19 11.12
CA SER A 50 14.77 -21.22 11.14
C SER A 50 14.39 -22.41 10.23
N PRO A 51 15.34 -23.29 9.85
CA PRO A 51 15.05 -24.49 9.05
C PRO A 51 13.98 -25.41 9.66
N THR A 52 13.85 -25.41 10.98
CA THR A 52 12.85 -26.18 11.74
C THR A 52 11.47 -25.53 11.80
N THR A 53 11.40 -24.24 11.50
CA THR A 53 10.21 -23.39 11.64
C THR A 53 9.57 -23.06 10.28
N PHE A 54 10.33 -23.18 9.20
CA PHE A 54 9.89 -22.94 7.84
C PHE A 54 8.78 -23.93 7.43
N SER A 55 7.62 -23.41 7.04
CA SER A 55 6.46 -24.21 6.66
C SER A 55 5.57 -23.47 5.65
N LEU A 56 5.24 -24.16 4.56
CA LEU A 56 4.31 -23.66 3.53
C LEU A 56 2.86 -24.11 3.77
N VAL A 57 2.58 -24.75 4.92
CA VAL A 57 1.23 -25.26 5.26
C VAL A 57 0.21 -24.13 5.32
N GLY A 58 0.61 -22.92 5.73
CA GLY A 58 -0.25 -21.74 5.72
C GLY A 58 -0.75 -21.41 4.31
N TYR A 59 0.16 -21.36 3.32
CA TYR A 59 -0.18 -21.13 1.93
C TYR A 59 -1.06 -22.24 1.36
N ALA A 60 -0.70 -23.52 1.56
CA ALA A 60 -1.50 -24.65 1.09
C ALA A 60 -2.93 -24.62 1.66
N LYS A 61 -3.09 -24.22 2.93
CA LYS A 61 -4.41 -24.07 3.56
C LYS A 61 -5.20 -22.92 2.93
N VAL A 62 -4.57 -21.79 2.64
CA VAL A 62 -5.22 -20.64 1.99
C VAL A 62 -5.67 -21.02 0.57
N PHE A 63 -4.83 -21.66 -0.22
CA PHE A 63 -5.21 -22.06 -1.59
C PHE A 63 -6.26 -23.18 -1.65
N ASN A 64 -6.25 -24.13 -0.71
CA ASN A 64 -7.20 -25.26 -0.72
C ASN A 64 -8.51 -24.98 0.03
N ALA A 65 -8.47 -24.20 1.12
CA ALA A 65 -9.61 -24.02 2.02
C ALA A 65 -10.29 -22.65 1.89
N SER A 66 -9.77 -21.73 1.08
CA SER A 66 -10.38 -20.41 0.89
C SER A 66 -10.56 -20.01 -0.57
N HIS A 67 -11.63 -19.27 -0.84
CA HIS A 67 -12.01 -18.75 -2.17
C HIS A 67 -11.12 -17.56 -2.60
N VAL A 68 -9.82 -17.64 -2.30
CA VAL A 68 -8.86 -16.54 -2.53
C VAL A 68 -8.80 -16.16 -3.99
N GLY A 69 -8.86 -17.12 -4.91
CA GLY A 69 -8.94 -16.84 -6.34
C GLY A 69 -10.13 -15.94 -6.68
N THR A 70 -11.33 -16.29 -6.19
CA THR A 70 -12.54 -15.50 -6.41
C THR A 70 -12.45 -14.11 -5.79
N TYR A 71 -11.98 -13.98 -4.54
CA TYR A 71 -11.85 -12.68 -3.89
C TYR A 71 -10.80 -11.79 -4.55
N PHE A 72 -9.70 -12.37 -5.00
CA PHE A 72 -8.66 -11.67 -5.75
C PHE A 72 -9.18 -11.16 -7.09
N THR A 73 -9.83 -12.03 -7.88
CA THR A 73 -10.40 -11.66 -9.17
C THR A 73 -11.51 -10.63 -9.04
N ASN A 74 -12.40 -10.74 -8.05
CA ASN A 74 -13.44 -9.74 -7.80
C ASN A 74 -12.84 -8.37 -7.49
N SER A 75 -11.86 -8.33 -6.58
CA SER A 75 -11.15 -7.08 -6.26
C SER A 75 -10.47 -6.50 -7.49
N LEU A 76 -9.77 -7.34 -8.27
CA LEU A 76 -9.08 -6.92 -9.48
C LEU A 76 -10.04 -6.31 -10.52
N ILE A 77 -11.17 -6.96 -10.78
CA ILE A 77 -12.19 -6.46 -11.69
C ILE A 77 -12.75 -5.13 -11.20
N VAL A 78 -13.14 -5.05 -9.92
CA VAL A 78 -13.70 -3.81 -9.35
C VAL A 78 -12.70 -2.67 -9.43
N THR A 79 -11.43 -2.91 -9.07
CA THR A 79 -10.39 -1.87 -9.13
C THR A 79 -10.14 -1.41 -10.57
N LEU A 80 -9.98 -2.32 -11.52
CA LEU A 80 -9.69 -1.98 -12.91
C LEU A 80 -10.86 -1.26 -13.58
N VAL A 81 -12.09 -1.76 -13.41
CA VAL A 81 -13.28 -1.14 -13.97
C VAL A 81 -13.51 0.24 -13.34
N SER A 82 -13.42 0.36 -12.01
CA SER A 82 -13.61 1.64 -11.33
C SER A 82 -12.53 2.64 -11.76
N MET A 83 -11.27 2.24 -11.81
CA MET A 83 -10.18 3.10 -12.27
C MET A 83 -10.39 3.55 -13.73
N GLY A 84 -10.81 2.64 -14.61
CA GLY A 84 -11.13 2.97 -16.00
C GLY A 84 -12.26 4.00 -16.13
N LEU A 85 -13.35 3.81 -15.37
CA LEU A 85 -14.47 4.76 -15.35
C LEU A 85 -14.05 6.12 -14.76
N VAL A 86 -13.31 6.12 -13.65
CA VAL A 86 -12.80 7.34 -13.01
C VAL A 86 -11.91 8.12 -13.97
N LEU A 87 -11.00 7.46 -14.69
CA LEU A 87 -10.15 8.11 -15.68
C LEU A 87 -10.96 8.65 -16.86
N LEU A 88 -11.92 7.87 -17.38
CA LEU A 88 -12.76 8.28 -18.50
C LEU A 88 -13.58 9.52 -18.16
N PHE A 89 -14.35 9.48 -17.07
CA PHE A 89 -15.18 10.60 -16.66
C PHE A 89 -14.35 11.76 -16.11
N GLY A 90 -13.27 11.48 -15.39
CA GLY A 90 -12.35 12.49 -14.88
C GLY A 90 -11.67 13.27 -15.99
N ALA A 91 -11.21 12.60 -17.05
CA ALA A 91 -10.62 13.27 -18.21
C ALA A 91 -11.64 14.13 -18.97
N MET A 92 -12.86 13.62 -19.19
CA MET A 92 -13.93 14.39 -19.82
C MET A 92 -14.33 15.62 -18.99
N ALA A 93 -14.44 15.46 -17.67
CA ALA A 93 -14.74 16.56 -16.76
C ALA A 93 -13.62 17.61 -16.74
N ALA A 94 -12.36 17.18 -16.66
CA ALA A 94 -11.21 18.06 -16.68
C ALA A 94 -11.16 18.89 -17.98
N TRP A 95 -11.36 18.25 -19.14
CA TRP A 95 -11.37 18.93 -20.43
C TRP A 95 -12.51 19.95 -20.54
N ALA A 96 -13.73 19.56 -20.14
CA ALA A 96 -14.88 20.46 -20.20
C ALA A 96 -14.67 21.71 -19.32
N LEU A 97 -14.00 21.55 -18.18
CA LEU A 97 -13.75 22.63 -17.23
C LEU A 97 -12.65 23.59 -17.68
N THR A 98 -11.67 23.10 -18.44
CA THR A 98 -10.61 23.93 -19.02
C THR A 98 -11.07 24.68 -20.25
N GLU A 99 -11.90 24.06 -21.10
CA GLU A 99 -12.27 24.63 -22.41
C GLU A 99 -13.57 25.47 -22.36
N TYR A 100 -14.57 25.07 -21.58
CA TYR A 100 -15.86 25.79 -21.53
C TYR A 100 -15.96 26.77 -20.36
N ARG A 101 -16.34 28.01 -20.67
CA ARG A 101 -16.63 29.05 -19.67
C ARG A 101 -18.13 29.08 -19.35
N PHE A 102 -18.53 28.38 -18.29
CA PHE A 102 -19.92 28.38 -17.79
C PHE A 102 -20.01 28.91 -16.34
N ARG A 103 -21.21 29.40 -15.96
CA ARG A 103 -21.49 29.91 -14.61
C ARG A 103 -21.45 28.72 -13.61
N GLY A 104 -20.52 28.76 -12.65
CA GLY A 104 -20.30 27.68 -11.67
C GLY A 104 -19.07 26.81 -11.90
N SER A 105 -18.35 26.99 -13.02
CA SER A 105 -17.12 26.24 -13.35
C SER A 105 -16.05 26.30 -12.25
N THR A 106 -15.82 27.46 -11.61
CA THR A 106 -14.85 27.58 -10.50
C THR A 106 -15.24 26.76 -9.27
N ALA A 107 -16.53 26.70 -8.92
CA ALA A 107 -16.99 25.91 -7.78
C ALA A 107 -16.87 24.40 -8.07
N LEU A 108 -17.18 23.99 -9.29
CA LEU A 108 -17.01 22.60 -9.74
C LEU A 108 -15.53 22.18 -9.80
N ALA A 109 -14.65 23.08 -10.23
CA ALA A 109 -13.19 22.85 -10.24
C ALA A 109 -12.65 22.67 -8.82
N LEU A 110 -13.06 23.54 -7.90
CA LEU A 110 -12.67 23.43 -6.51
C LEU A 110 -13.15 22.11 -5.89
N PHE A 111 -14.42 21.75 -6.13
CA PHE A 111 -14.99 20.48 -5.66
C PHE A 111 -14.20 19.27 -6.18
N LEU A 112 -13.88 19.24 -7.48
CA LEU A 112 -13.11 18.14 -8.09
C LEU A 112 -11.65 18.10 -7.61
N SER A 113 -11.06 19.23 -7.21
CA SER A 113 -9.68 19.30 -6.70
C SER A 113 -9.52 18.89 -5.24
N ILE A 114 -10.62 18.89 -4.48
CA ILE A 114 -10.65 18.49 -3.06
C ILE A 114 -10.82 16.96 -2.94
N GLY A 115 -11.42 16.33 -3.95
CA GLY A 115 -11.63 14.89 -4.04
C GLY A 115 -10.37 14.10 -4.37
#